data_AF-A0A3B4GNZ6-F1
#
_entry.id   AF-A0A3B4GNZ6-F1
#
_cell.length_a   1.000
_cell.length_b   1.000
_cell.length_c   1.000
_cell.angle_alpha   90.00
_cell.angle_beta   90.00
_cell.angle_gamma   90.00
#
_symmetry.space_group_name_H-M   'P 1'
#
loop_
_entity.id
_entity.type
_entity.pdbx_description
1 polymer ?
#
loop_
_entity_poly.entity_id
_entity_poly.type
_entity_poly.pdbx_seq_one_letter_code
_entity_poly.pdbx_strand_id
1 'polypeptide(L)'
;MVRKRQLTMEEGQTIITLKNVGLSYREVARKVKMSVRTVSFTIKRHSETGEKLAERGLADPKLLKGHQRLQAARLTGPIAARKPLLRFQNKTKRLGWTMKHCHWTTEDWKNDSSCLRDPGRW
;
A
#
# COMPACT_ATOMS: atom_id res chain seq x y z
N MET A 1 -26.32 15.40 28.12
CA MET A 1 -24.94 14.87 28.08
C MET A 1 -23.97 16.02 27.91
N VAL A 2 -22.99 16.18 28.80
CA VAL A 2 -21.98 17.27 28.70
C VAL A 2 -20.94 16.88 27.65
N ARG A 3 -20.74 17.72 26.63
CA ARG A 3 -19.67 17.52 25.64
C ARG A 3 -18.32 17.71 26.31
N LYS A 4 -17.50 16.66 26.33
CA LYS A 4 -16.13 16.71 26.87
C LYS A 4 -15.24 17.49 25.89
N ARG A 5 -14.41 18.40 26.41
CA ARG A 5 -13.38 19.09 25.62
C ARG A 5 -12.43 18.05 25.03
N GLN A 6 -12.25 18.10 23.72
CA GLN A 6 -11.29 17.27 23.01
C GLN A 6 -9.94 17.98 22.91
N LEU A 7 -8.86 17.22 23.05
CA LEU A 7 -7.49 17.70 22.89
C LEU A 7 -7.19 17.80 21.40
N THR A 8 -6.73 18.96 20.93
CA THR A 8 -6.30 19.12 19.53
C THR A 8 -4.89 18.54 19.31
N MET A 9 -4.55 18.25 18.06
CA MET A 9 -3.22 17.71 17.71
C MET A 9 -2.08 18.65 18.11
N GLU A 10 -2.29 19.97 17.97
CA GLU A 10 -1.31 21.00 18.33
C GLU A 10 -1.10 21.09 19.85
N GLU A 11 -2.18 21.02 20.64
CA GLU A 11 -2.11 20.97 22.09
C GLU A 11 -1.34 19.73 22.56
N GLY A 12 -1.57 18.57 21.91
CA GLY A 12 -0.83 17.34 22.17
C GLY A 12 0.67 17.48 21.88
N GLN A 13 1.04 18.04 20.73
CA GLN A 13 2.44 18.25 20.34
C GLN A 13 3.16 19.21 21.29
N THR A 14 2.46 20.24 21.75
CA THR A 14 2.99 21.21 22.74
C THR A 14 3.27 20.53 24.09
N ILE A 15 2.41 19.62 24.53
CA ILE A 15 2.62 18.85 25.77
C ILE A 15 3.89 17.97 25.68
N ILE A 16 4.08 17.29 24.54
CA ILE A 16 5.22 16.39 24.33
C ILE A 16 6.54 17.18 24.27
N THR A 17 6.57 18.27 23.52
CA THR A 17 7.75 19.15 23.42
C THR A 17 8.15 19.72 24.77
N LEU A 18 7.19 20.23 25.55
CA LEU A 18 7.45 20.75 26.90
C LEU A 18 7.98 19.65 27.85
N LYS A 19 7.53 18.40 27.69
CA LYS A 19 8.05 17.27 28.48
C LYS A 19 9.48 16.90 28.10
N ASN A 20 9.81 16.94 26.81
CA ASN A 20 11.16 16.67 26.29
C ASN A 20 12.17 17.73 26.73
N VAL A 21 11.73 18.97 26.95
CA VAL A 21 12.53 20.05 27.55
C VAL A 21 12.79 19.82 29.06
N GLY A 22 12.19 18.79 29.67
CA GLY A 22 12.43 18.41 31.06
C GLY A 22 11.49 19.05 32.08
N LEU A 23 10.43 19.75 31.64
CA LEU A 23 9.46 20.36 32.56
C LEU A 23 8.65 19.30 33.33
N SER A 24 8.29 19.63 34.56
CA SER A 24 7.42 18.79 35.38
C SER A 24 5.99 18.77 34.86
N TYR A 25 5.23 17.71 35.15
CA TYR A 25 3.83 17.61 34.74
C TYR A 25 2.96 18.78 35.21
N ARG A 26 3.25 19.32 36.41
CA ARG A 26 2.54 20.49 36.96
C ARG A 26 2.85 21.77 36.21
N GLU A 27 4.09 21.97 35.77
CA GLU A 27 4.49 23.13 34.97
C GLU A 27 3.88 23.08 33.56
N VAL A 28 3.86 21.90 32.94
CA VAL A 28 3.22 21.70 31.64
C VAL A 28 1.72 21.99 31.73
N ALA A 29 1.06 21.46 32.76
CA ALA A 29 -0.36 21.72 33.02
C ALA A 29 -0.67 23.22 33.18
N ARG A 30 0.18 23.97 33.90
CA ARG A 30 0.04 25.43 34.04
C ARG A 30 0.22 26.15 32.71
N LYS A 31 1.23 25.78 31.90
CA LYS A 31 1.51 26.39 30.59
C LYS A 31 0.39 26.14 29.57
N VAL A 32 -0.09 24.90 29.49
CA VAL A 32 -1.13 24.49 28.53
C VAL A 32 -2.55 24.75 29.08
N LYS A 33 -2.68 25.22 30.33
CA LYS A 33 -3.96 25.44 31.03
C LYS A 33 -4.85 24.19 31.02
N MET A 34 -4.24 23.04 31.29
CA MET A 34 -4.91 21.74 31.28
C MET A 34 -4.72 21.01 32.61
N SER A 35 -5.60 20.03 32.88
CA SER A 35 -5.46 19.20 34.07
C SER A 35 -4.17 18.36 34.01
N VAL A 36 -3.52 18.15 35.15
CA VAL A 36 -2.34 17.27 35.27
C VAL A 36 -2.66 15.86 34.80
N ARG A 37 -3.91 15.40 35.03
CA ARG A 37 -4.40 14.10 34.54
C ARG A 37 -4.38 14.05 33.02
N THR A 38 -4.89 15.06 32.33
CA THR A 38 -4.85 15.15 30.86
C THR A 38 -3.42 15.06 30.34
N VAL A 39 -2.50 15.84 30.93
CA VAL A 39 -1.08 15.82 30.55
C VAL A 39 -0.46 14.42 30.72
N SER A 40 -0.72 13.76 31.86
CA SER A 40 -0.23 12.40 32.12
C SER A 40 -0.77 11.38 31.11
N PHE A 41 -2.07 11.42 30.80
CA PHE A 41 -2.68 10.53 29.80
C PHE A 41 -2.12 10.76 28.41
N THR A 42 -1.90 12.02 28.00
CA THR A 42 -1.31 12.35 26.69
C THR A 42 0.11 11.80 26.56
N ILE A 43 0.94 11.97 27.59
CA ILE A 43 2.34 11.50 27.58
C ILE A 43 2.39 9.97 27.57
N LYS A 44 1.58 9.32 28.41
CA LYS A 44 1.46 7.85 28.45
C LYS A 44 1.01 7.30 27.09
N ARG A 45 -0.01 7.92 26.48
CA ARG A 45 -0.49 7.51 25.16
C ARG A 45 0.55 7.74 24.06
N HIS A 46 1.37 8.78 24.16
CA HIS A 46 2.42 9.07 23.19
C HIS A 46 3.55 8.03 23.23
N SER A 47 4.00 7.61 24.42
CA SER A 47 4.98 6.50 24.53
C SER A 47 4.40 5.20 23.98
N GLU A 48 3.15 4.88 24.31
CA GLU A 48 2.44 3.70 23.79
C GLU A 48 2.17 3.77 22.29
N THR A 49 2.06 4.96 21.69
CA THR A 49 1.84 5.11 20.24
C THR A 49 3.10 4.75 19.45
N GLY A 50 4.29 5.06 19.99
CA GLY A 50 5.56 4.59 19.44
C GLY A 50 5.68 3.06 19.51
N GLU A 51 5.27 2.47 20.63
CA GLU A 51 5.27 1.01 20.83
C GLU A 51 4.22 0.30 19.96
N LYS A 52 2.99 0.84 19.85
CA LYS A 52 1.94 0.30 18.98
C LYS A 52 2.27 0.39 17.50
N LEU A 53 3.02 1.40 17.05
CA LEU A 53 3.50 1.48 15.68
C LEU A 53 4.60 0.44 15.40
N ALA A 54 5.44 0.13 16.40
CA ALA A 54 6.42 -0.95 16.33
C ALA A 54 5.74 -2.34 16.34
N GLU A 55 4.73 -2.55 17.20
CA GLU A 55 3.95 -3.81 17.26
C GLU A 55 3.06 -4.04 16.03
N ARG A 56 2.60 -2.98 15.36
CA ARG A 56 1.83 -3.06 14.09
C ARG A 56 2.68 -3.50 12.90
N GLY A 57 3.98 -3.79 13.07
CA GLY A 57 4.83 -4.35 12.00
C GLY A 57 5.06 -3.41 10.82
N LEU A 58 4.86 -2.10 10.99
CA LEU A 58 5.10 -1.11 9.92
C LEU A 58 6.56 -0.62 9.84
N ALA A 59 7.45 -1.16 10.67
CA ALA A 59 8.87 -0.83 10.67
C ALA A 59 9.75 -2.06 10.89
N ASP A 60 9.63 -3.07 10.03
CA ASP A 60 10.71 -4.05 9.87
C ASP A 60 11.87 -3.39 9.11
N PRO A 61 13.05 -3.17 9.72
CA PRO A 61 14.18 -2.49 9.06
C PRO A 61 14.66 -3.24 7.80
N LYS A 62 14.42 -4.56 7.74
CA LYS A 62 14.75 -5.43 6.61
C LYS A 62 13.78 -5.24 5.44
N LEU A 63 12.47 -5.06 5.70
CA LEU A 63 11.46 -4.82 4.66
C LEU A 63 11.58 -3.41 4.08
N LEU A 64 11.92 -2.43 4.93
CA LEU A 64 12.19 -1.06 4.51
C LEU A 64 13.36 -0.97 3.51
N LYS A 65 14.42 -1.76 3.71
CA LYS A 65 15.54 -1.87 2.74
C LYS A 65 15.11 -2.47 1.40
N GLY A 66 14.24 -3.48 1.39
CA GLY A 66 13.74 -4.09 0.14
C GLY A 66 12.94 -3.11 -0.70
N HIS A 67 12.01 -2.40 -0.07
CA HIS A 67 11.18 -1.40 -0.72
C HIS A 67 12.00 -0.22 -1.26
N GLN A 68 12.97 0.29 -0.48
CA GLN A 68 13.88 1.35 -0.92
C GLN A 68 14.74 0.93 -2.12
N ARG A 69 15.22 -0.33 -2.14
CA ARG A 69 16.00 -0.88 -3.26
C ARG A 69 15.17 -1.00 -4.54
N LEU A 70 13.90 -1.42 -4.43
CA LEU A 70 12.99 -1.51 -5.57
C LEU A 70 12.68 -0.12 -6.17
N GLN A 71 12.46 0.89 -5.33
CA GLN A 71 12.25 2.26 -5.80
C GLN A 71 13.50 2.86 -6.46
N ALA A 72 14.68 2.70 -5.86
CA ALA A 72 15.94 3.17 -6.43
C ALA A 72 16.26 2.53 -7.78
N ALA A 73 15.92 1.25 -7.96
CA ALA A 73 16.06 0.51 -9.21
C ALA A 73 14.91 0.74 -10.21
N ARG A 74 13.91 1.58 -9.87
CA ARG A 74 12.69 1.80 -10.67
C ARG A 74 11.94 0.50 -11.03
N LEU A 75 12.05 -0.52 -10.18
CA LEU A 75 11.35 -1.79 -10.34
C LEU A 75 9.98 -1.68 -9.67
N THR A 76 9.03 -1.12 -10.41
CA THR A 76 7.61 -1.15 -10.03
C THR A 76 7.06 -2.54 -10.34
N GLY A 77 6.27 -3.15 -9.46
CA GLY A 77 5.70 -4.49 -9.71
C GLY A 77 4.56 -4.43 -10.73
N PRO A 78 4.74 -4.86 -12.00
CA PRO A 78 3.64 -4.87 -12.96
C PRO A 78 2.69 -6.03 -12.64
N ILE A 79 1.39 -5.79 -12.82
CA ILE A 79 0.38 -6.83 -12.67
C ILE A 79 0.41 -7.72 -13.93
N ALA A 80 0.57 -9.03 -13.73
CA ALA A 80 0.52 -9.98 -14.83
C ALA A 80 -0.86 -9.97 -15.49
N ALA A 81 -0.90 -9.88 -16.83
CA ALA A 81 -2.14 -9.98 -17.58
C ALA A 81 -2.85 -11.31 -17.31
N ARG A 82 -4.17 -11.29 -17.18
CA ARG A 82 -5.01 -12.48 -16.98
C ARG A 82 -5.11 -13.29 -18.27
N LYS A 83 -4.10 -14.11 -18.54
CA LYS A 83 -4.05 -14.97 -19.72
C LYS A 83 -4.73 -16.31 -19.42
N PRO A 84 -5.55 -16.85 -20.35
CA PRO A 84 -6.08 -18.19 -20.19
C PRO A 84 -4.94 -19.22 -20.21
N LEU A 85 -5.09 -20.29 -19.44
CA LEU A 85 -4.13 -21.38 -19.42
C LEU A 85 -4.12 -22.09 -20.78
N LEU A 86 -3.00 -22.01 -21.50
CA LEU A 86 -2.80 -22.76 -22.74
C LEU A 86 -2.11 -24.10 -22.43
N ARG A 87 -2.85 -25.20 -22.61
CA ARG A 87 -2.28 -26.55 -22.61
C ARG A 87 -1.25 -26.69 -23.72
N PHE A 88 -0.30 -27.61 -23.56
CA PHE A 88 0.75 -27.87 -24.55
C PHE A 88 0.17 -28.11 -25.97
N GLN A 89 -0.86 -28.95 -26.08
CA GLN A 89 -1.55 -29.23 -27.34
C GLN A 89 -2.10 -27.95 -28.00
N ASN A 90 -2.69 -27.04 -27.21
CA ASN A 90 -3.25 -25.79 -27.72
C ASN A 90 -2.14 -24.83 -28.19
N LYS A 91 -0.98 -24.84 -27.53
CA LYS A 91 0.21 -24.09 -27.99
C LYS A 91 0.70 -24.61 -29.34
N THR A 92 0.81 -25.93 -29.51
CA THR A 92 1.24 -26.55 -30.77
C THR A 92 0.26 -26.27 -31.91
N LYS A 93 -1.05 -26.40 -31.66
CA LYS A 93 -2.08 -26.05 -32.66
C LYS A 93 -2.01 -24.59 -33.07
N ARG A 94 -1.90 -23.67 -32.10
CA ARG A 94 -1.78 -22.23 -32.36
C ARG A 94 -0.52 -21.91 -33.17
N LEU A 95 0.63 -22.47 -32.80
CA LEU A 95 1.87 -22.27 -33.54
C LEU A 95 1.75 -22.79 -34.98
N GLY A 96 1.27 -24.02 -35.17
CA GLY A 96 1.06 -24.59 -36.49
C GLY A 96 0.10 -23.78 -37.36
N TRP A 97 -0.96 -23.23 -36.76
CA TRP A 97 -1.87 -22.32 -37.46
C TRP A 97 -1.17 -21.02 -37.85
N THR A 98 -0.47 -20.35 -36.92
CA THR A 98 0.27 -19.10 -37.24
C THR A 98 1.32 -19.30 -38.32
N MET A 99 2.03 -20.43 -38.34
CA MET A 99 3.03 -20.72 -39.38
C MET A 99 2.39 -20.96 -40.75
N LYS A 100 1.22 -21.60 -40.82
CA LYS A 100 0.49 -21.76 -42.09
C LYS A 100 0.00 -20.44 -42.68
N HIS A 101 -0.22 -19.44 -41.82
CA HIS A 101 -0.85 -18.17 -42.17
C HIS A 101 0.13 -17.01 -42.03
N CYS A 102 1.45 -17.28 -42.00
CA CYS A 102 2.45 -16.25 -41.76
C CYS A 102 2.60 -15.25 -42.92
N HIS A 103 2.11 -15.60 -44.11
CA HIS A 103 2.13 -14.74 -45.31
C HIS A 103 0.80 -14.01 -45.53
N TRP A 104 -0.18 -14.18 -44.65
CA TRP A 104 -1.50 -13.56 -44.82
C TRP A 104 -1.45 -12.05 -44.68
N THR A 105 -2.06 -11.38 -45.65
CA THR A 105 -2.24 -9.93 -45.67
C THR A 105 -3.49 -9.52 -44.89
N THR A 106 -3.65 -8.23 -44.61
CA THR A 106 -4.81 -7.71 -43.87
C THR A 106 -6.14 -8.01 -44.58
N GLU A 107 -6.15 -8.08 -45.92
CA GLU A 107 -7.32 -8.47 -46.71
C GLU A 107 -7.65 -9.96 -46.56
N ASP A 108 -6.64 -10.85 -46.49
CA ASP A 108 -6.86 -12.28 -46.26
C ASP A 108 -7.54 -12.53 -44.90
N TRP A 109 -7.16 -11.77 -43.87
CA TRP A 109 -7.80 -11.80 -42.55
C TRP A 109 -9.26 -11.34 -42.56
N LYS A 110 -9.59 -10.31 -43.36
CA LYS A 110 -10.97 -9.81 -43.48
C LYS A 110 -11.89 -10.80 -44.19
N ASN A 111 -11.33 -11.62 -45.08
CA ASN A 111 -12.05 -12.61 -45.87
C ASN A 111 -12.18 -13.98 -45.17
N ASP A 112 -11.44 -14.21 -44.08
CA ASP A 112 -11.53 -15.46 -43.32
C ASP A 112 -12.81 -15.54 -42.48
N SER A 113 -13.75 -16.37 -42.92
CA SER A 113 -15.02 -16.62 -42.23
C SER A 113 -14.87 -17.49 -40.98
N SER A 114 -13.66 -18.00 -40.68
CA SER A 114 -13.38 -18.74 -39.45
C SER A 114 -13.48 -17.87 -38.18
N CYS A 115 -13.26 -16.55 -38.31
CA CYS A 115 -13.37 -15.59 -37.21
C CYS A 115 -14.81 -15.38 -36.71
N LEU A 116 -15.82 -15.76 -37.50
CA LEU A 116 -17.24 -15.66 -37.15
C LEU A 116 -17.78 -16.91 -36.42
N ARG A 117 -16.97 -17.97 -36.26
CA ARG A 117 -17.36 -19.17 -35.51
C ARG A 117 -16.75 -19.14 -34.10
N ASP A 118 -17.60 -18.66 -33.19
CA ASP A 118 -17.71 -18.98 -31.76
C ASP A 118 -16.40 -19.31 -30.99
N PRO A 119 -15.94 -18.45 -30.07
CA PRO A 119 -14.64 -18.59 -29.39
C PRO A 119 -14.58 -19.74 -28.36
N GLY A 120 -15.61 -20.57 -28.26
CA GLY A 120 -15.77 -21.62 -27.23
C GLY A 120 -15.28 -23.02 -27.59
N ARG A 121 -14.74 -23.27 -28.79
CA ARG A 121 -14.34 -24.63 -29.21
C ARG A 121 -12.89 -24.69 -29.71
N TRP A 122 -11.94 -24.84 -28.78
CA TRP A 122 -10.55 -25.27 -29.04
C TRP A 122 -9.99 -26.15 -27.93
#